data_AF-A0A838JFA6-F1
#
_entry.id   AF-A0A838JFA6-F1
#
_cell.length_a   1.000
_cell.length_b   1.000
_cell.length_c   1.000
_cell.angle_alpha   90.00
_cell.angle_beta   90.00
_cell.angle_gamma   90.00
#
_symmetry.space_group_name_H-M   'P 1'
#
loop_
_entity.id
_entity.type
_entity.pdbx_description
1 polymer ?
#
loop_
_entity_poly.entity_id
_entity_poly.type
_entity_poly.pdbx_seq_one_letter_code
_entity_poly.pdbx_strand_id
1 'polypeptide(L)' 'SRGQDIVPLVGARRRDRLTEALGALEVKLTADDLAQIERAVPVGAAAGDRYATPMMAELDSERR' A
#
# COMPACT_ATOMS: atom_id res chain seq x y z
N SER A 1 -5.65 -9.78 -1.82
CA SER A 1 -5.93 -9.31 -3.19
C SER A 1 -4.61 -8.99 -3.89
N ARG A 2 -4.31 -9.64 -5.02
CA ARG A 2 -3.10 -9.45 -5.84
C ARG A 2 -3.37 -9.83 -7.30
N GLY A 3 -4.51 -9.39 -7.83
CA GLY A 3 -4.97 -9.74 -9.17
C GLY A 3 -4.24 -8.96 -10.27
N GLN A 4 -4.32 -9.46 -11.50
CA GLN A 4 -3.74 -8.80 -12.69
C GLN A 4 -4.43 -7.47 -13.03
N ASP A 5 -5.57 -7.22 -12.41
CA ASP A 5 -6.39 -6.02 -12.46
C ASP A 5 -5.95 -4.93 -11.46
N ILE A 6 -4.95 -5.21 -10.62
CA ILE A 6 -4.42 -4.24 -9.66
C ILE A 6 -3.25 -3.48 -10.27
N VAL A 7 -3.44 -2.19 -10.54
CA VAL A 7 -2.40 -1.28 -11.04
C VAL A 7 -1.95 -0.35 -9.90
N PRO A 8 -0.71 -0.48 -9.39
CA PRO A 8 -0.22 0.40 -8.33
C PRO A 8 0.08 1.80 -8.87
N LEU A 9 -0.30 2.83 -8.11
CA LEU A 9 0.12 4.22 -8.35
C LEU A 9 1.32 4.54 -7.47
N VAL A 10 2.48 4.73 -8.10
CA VAL A 10 3.73 5.02 -7.40
C VAL A 10 4.14 6.47 -7.68
N GLY A 11 4.30 7.25 -6.62
CA GLY A 11 4.76 8.63 -6.68
C GLY A 11 5.89 8.89 -5.69
N ALA A 12 6.90 9.64 -6.12
CA ALA A 12 7.99 10.08 -5.26
C ALA A 12 8.41 11.52 -5.59
N ARG A 13 8.69 12.31 -4.57
CA ARG A 13 9.12 13.71 -4.73
C ARG A 13 10.50 13.84 -5.37
N ARG A 14 11.40 12.89 -5.09
CA ARG A 14 12.78 12.89 -5.59
C ARG A 14 12.97 11.80 -6.63
N ARG A 15 13.80 12.09 -7.64
CA ARG A 15 14.06 11.17 -8.77
C ARG A 15 14.71 9.86 -8.33
N ASP A 16 15.66 9.93 -7.41
CA ASP A 16 16.32 8.73 -6.86
C ASP A 16 15.33 7.78 -6.16
N ARG A 17 14.40 8.33 -5.37
CA ARG A 17 13.33 7.54 -4.73
C ARG A 17 12.32 6.97 -5.73
N LEU A 18 12.05 7.68 -6.84
CA LEU A 18 11.24 7.14 -7.92
C LEU A 18 11.95 5.96 -8.60
N THR A 19 13.23 6.11 -8.92
CA THR A 19 14.05 5.05 -9.51
C THR A 19 14.09 3.80 -8.62
N GLU A 20 14.29 3.97 -7.32
CA GLU A 20 14.26 2.87 -6.34
C GLU A 20 12.91 2.13 -6.37
N ALA A 21 11.80 2.87 -6.32
CA ALA A 21 10.47 2.27 -6.31
C ALA A 21 10.13 1.56 -7.63
N LEU A 22 10.59 2.07 -8.77
CA LEU A 22 10.44 1.41 -10.08
C LEU A 22 11.20 0.09 -10.17
N GLY A 23 12.24 -0.12 -9.35
CA GLY A 23 12.93 -1.40 -9.23
C GLY A 23 12.03 -2.56 -8.80
N ALA A 24 10.86 -2.28 -8.21
CA ALA A 24 9.87 -3.30 -7.85
C ALA A 24 9.36 -4.09 -9.07
N LEU A 25 9.43 -3.54 -10.28
CA LEU A 25 9.02 -4.23 -11.52
C LEU A 25 9.86 -5.48 -11.83
N GLU A 26 11.12 -5.47 -11.37
CA GLU A 26 12.08 -6.56 -11.56
C GLU A 26 11.96 -7.65 -10.49
N VAL A 27 11.23 -7.38 -9.40
CA VAL A 27 11.07 -8.34 -8.30
C VAL A 27 10.07 -9.42 -8.70
N LYS A 28 10.50 -10.68 -8.64
CA LYS A 28 9.63 -11.86 -8.76
C LYS A 28 9.55 -12.55 -7.42
N LEU A 29 8.34 -12.68 -6.88
CA LEU A 29 8.09 -13.36 -5.61
C LEU A 29 7.52 -14.75 -5.90
N THR A 30 8.10 -15.75 -5.26
CA THR A 30 7.57 -17.12 -5.25
C THR A 30 6.39 -17.24 -4.29
N ALA A 31 5.67 -18.35 -4.35
CA ALA A 31 4.57 -18.61 -3.42
C ALA A 31 5.04 -18.61 -1.96
N ASP A 32 6.25 -19.13 -1.69
CA ASP A 32 6.82 -19.18 -0.35
C ASP A 32 7.19 -17.78 0.17
N ASP A 33 7.73 -16.92 -0.70
CA ASP A 33 8.01 -15.52 -0.37
C ASP A 33 6.72 -14.80 0.03
N LEU A 34 5.66 -14.98 -0.75
CA LEU A 34 4.35 -14.39 -0.45
C LEU A 34 3.80 -14.89 0.88
N ALA A 35 3.89 -16.20 1.15
CA ALA A 35 3.45 -16.80 2.41
C ALA A 35 4.29 -16.32 3.61
N GLN A 36 5.58 -16.05 3.42
CA GLN A 36 6.42 -15.46 4.46
C GLN A 36 6.01 -14.01 4.75
N ILE A 37 5.78 -13.20 3.71
CA ILE A 37 5.32 -11.81 3.85
C ILE A 37 3.98 -11.75 4.60
N GLU A 38 3.03 -12.62 4.25
CA GLU A 38 1.71 -12.67 4.90
C GLU A 38 1.78 -13.07 6.38
N ARG A 39 2.71 -13.95 6.74
CA ARG A 39 2.96 -14.29 8.16
C ARG A 39 3.62 -13.15 8.93
N ALA A 40 4.48 -12.37 8.29
CA ALA A 40 5.17 -11.26 8.91
C ALA A 40 4.24 -10.08 9.23
N VAL A 41 3.21 -9.87 8.41
CA VAL A 41 2.17 -8.83 8.61
C VAL A 41 0.80 -9.48 8.55
N PRO A 42 0.27 -9.97 9.69
CA PRO A 42 -1.02 -10.63 9.74
C PRO A 42 -2.16 -9.75 9.21
N VAL A 43 -3.18 -10.39 8.64
CA VAL A 43 -4.40 -9.70 8.22
C VAL A 43 -5.00 -8.96 9.41
N GLY A 44 -5.28 -7.67 9.22
CA GLY A 44 -5.83 -6.80 10.27
C GLY A 44 -4.79 -6.21 11.23
N ALA A 45 -3.49 -6.52 11.10
CA ALA A 45 -2.45 -5.92 11.94
C ALA A 45 -2.36 -4.39 11.80
N ALA A 46 -2.81 -3.85 10.67
CA ALA A 46 -2.94 -2.42 10.42
C ALA A 46 -4.41 -1.99 10.26
N ALA A 47 -5.36 -2.73 10.83
CA ALA A 47 -6.76 -2.33 10.82
C ALA A 47 -6.97 -1.08 11.69
N GLY A 48 -7.63 -0.08 11.12
CA GLY A 48 -7.89 1.19 11.78
C GLY A 48 -8.06 2.33 10.78
N ASP A 49 -8.49 3.47 11.29
CA ASP A 49 -8.67 4.68 10.48
C ASP A 49 -7.32 5.35 10.18
N ARG A 50 -7.25 6.11 9.08
CA ARG A 50 -6.04 6.88 8.69
C ARG A 50 -5.69 7.96 9.72
N TYR A 51 -6.70 8.54 10.36
CA TYR A 51 -6.60 9.51 11.45
C TYR A 51 -7.58 9.12 12.56
N ALA A 52 -7.50 9.77 13.73
CA ALA A 52 -8.54 9.61 14.74
C ALA A 52 -9.93 9.91 14.15
N THR A 53 -10.95 9.17 14.56
CA THR A 53 -12.31 9.23 13.98
C THR A 53 -12.86 10.66 13.84
N PRO A 54 -12.67 11.60 14.80
CA PRO A 54 -13.11 12.99 14.61
C PRO A 54 -12.44 13.71 13.43
N MET A 55 -11.15 13.46 13.19
CA MET A 55 -10.38 14.05 12.09
C MET A 55 -10.72 13.41 10.75
N MET A 56 -11.12 12.13 10.75
CA MET A 56 -11.61 11.48 9.53
C MET A 56 -12.90 12.13 9.03
N ALA A 57 -13.76 12.59 9.94
CA ALA A 57 -14.94 13.34 9.54
C ALA A 57 -14.52 14.57 8.73
N GLU A 58 -13.57 15.38 9.18
CA GLU A 58 -13.15 16.63 8.51
C GLU A 58 -12.76 16.47 7.02
N LEU A 59 -12.31 15.30 6.60
CA LEU A 59 -11.92 15.01 5.20
C LEU A 59 -13.10 14.76 4.25
N ASP A 60 -14.32 14.59 4.76
CA ASP A 60 -15.52 14.45 3.93
C ASP A 60 -15.80 15.75 3.15
N SER A 61 -15.41 15.74 1.87
CA SER A 61 -15.57 16.84 0.92
C SER A 61 -16.98 16.98 0.37
N GLU A 62 -17.88 16.05 0.70
CA GLU A 62 -19.26 16.02 0.18
C GLU A 62 -20.28 16.66 1.13
N ARG A 63 -19.84 17.15 2.30
CA ARG A 63 -20.69 17.93 3.21
C ARG A 63 -21.11 19.26 2.60
N ARG A 64 -22.39 19.38 2.27
CA ARG A 64 -23.10 20.65 2.05
C ARG A 64 -23.96 20.99 3.26
#